data_AF-A0A1I6TLX4-F1
#
_entry.id   AF-A0A1I6TLX4-F1
#
_cell.length_a   1.000
_cell.length_b   1.000
_cell.length_c   1.000
_cell.angle_alpha   90.00
_cell.angle_beta   90.00
_cell.angle_gamma   90.00
#
_symmetry.space_group_name_H-M   'P 1'
#
loop_
_entity.id
_entity.type
_entity.pdbx_description
1 polymer ?
#
loop_
_entity_poly.entity_id
_entity_poly.type
_entity_poly.pdbx_seq_one_letter_code
_entity_poly.pdbx_strand_id
1 'polypeptide(L)'
;MNCYDKGVIQAYMDGELSYDARKEFTKHVDICKVCQDLLLEISKLNQWENVMLEEETVHSPKEIKIDVDQVWKIFENRTKLENVYYINQKPNRRRDYLQI
;
A
#
# COMPACT_ATOMS: atom_id res chain seq x y z
N MET A 1 -6.83 14.87 22.55
CA MET A 1 -6.84 13.65 21.73
C MET A 1 -5.40 13.27 21.43
N ASN A 2 -5.06 11.98 21.42
CA ASN A 2 -3.75 11.52 20.97
C ASN A 2 -3.55 11.87 19.49
N CYS A 3 -2.29 12.05 19.07
CA CYS A 3 -1.96 12.29 17.67
C CYS A 3 -2.37 11.10 16.81
N TYR A 4 -2.74 11.38 15.55
CA TYR A 4 -3.06 10.36 14.57
C TYR A 4 -1.79 9.74 14.00
N ASP A 5 -1.89 8.47 13.62
CA ASP A 5 -0.82 7.78 12.91
C ASP A 5 -0.88 8.08 11.40
N LYS A 6 0.10 7.52 10.68
CA LYS A 6 0.21 7.67 9.23
C LYS A 6 -1.00 7.11 8.47
N GLY A 7 -1.58 5.99 8.94
CA GLY A 7 -2.68 5.32 8.26
C GLY A 7 -3.94 6.19 8.25
N VAL A 8 -4.25 6.85 9.37
CA VAL A 8 -5.38 7.79 9.43
C VAL A 8 -5.16 9.01 8.53
N ILE A 9 -3.92 9.53 8.47
CA ILE A 9 -3.60 10.67 7.60
C ILE A 9 -3.70 10.29 6.12
N GLN A 10 -3.27 9.07 5.74
CA GLN A 10 -3.43 8.56 4.38
C GLN A 10 -4.91 8.38 4.03
N ALA A 11 -5.70 7.73 4.89
CA ALA A 11 -7.15 7.60 4.70
C ALA A 11 -7.87 8.96 4.58
N TYR A 12 -7.35 10.02 5.22
CA TYR A 12 -7.84 11.39 5.02
C TYR A 12 -7.54 11.89 3.61
N MET A 13 -6.30 11.72 3.13
CA MET A 13 -5.86 12.15 1.80
C MET A 13 -6.57 11.40 0.68
N ASP A 14 -6.83 10.11 0.87
CA ASP A 14 -7.52 9.24 -0.09
C ASP A 14 -9.04 9.45 -0.08
N GLY A 15 -9.55 10.26 0.86
CA GLY A 15 -10.97 10.56 1.00
C GLY A 15 -11.80 9.44 1.65
N GLU A 16 -11.14 8.44 2.24
CA GLU A 16 -11.75 7.25 2.85
C GLU A 16 -12.29 7.48 4.27
N LEU A 17 -11.93 8.59 4.92
CA LEU A 17 -12.53 8.96 6.19
C LEU A 17 -14.02 9.31 6.04
N SER A 18 -14.83 8.79 6.97
CA SER A 18 -16.22 9.20 7.15
C SER A 18 -16.32 10.71 7.43
N TYR A 19 -17.50 11.28 7.23
CA TYR A 19 -17.72 12.72 7.45
C TYR A 19 -17.33 13.17 8.86
N ASP A 20 -17.76 12.44 9.89
CA ASP A 20 -17.46 12.77 11.29
C ASP A 20 -15.97 12.61 11.61
N ALA A 21 -15.35 11.54 11.12
CA ALA A 21 -13.91 11.30 11.31
C ALA A 21 -13.08 12.39 10.64
N ARG A 22 -13.45 12.80 9.43
CA ARG A 22 -12.81 13.90 8.69
C ARG A 22 -12.92 15.22 9.46
N LYS A 23 -14.11 15.53 9.99
CA LYS A 23 -14.34 16.74 10.77
C LYS A 23 -13.47 16.81 12.03
N GLU A 24 -13.37 15.71 12.78
CA GLU A 24 -12.53 15.65 13.98
C GLU A 24 -11.03 15.64 13.65
N PHE A 25 -10.65 15.00 12.54
CA PHE A 25 -9.28 15.05 12.03
C PHE A 25 -8.86 16.49 11.68
N THR A 26 -9.67 17.22 10.90
CA THR A 26 -9.36 18.61 10.51
C THR A 26 -9.21 19.51 11.74
N LYS A 27 -10.14 19.45 12.70
CA LYS A 27 -10.03 20.22 13.95
C LYS A 27 -8.73 19.95 14.71
N HIS A 28 -8.26 18.70 14.72
CA HIS A 28 -7.03 18.34 15.41
C HIS A 28 -5.79 18.84 14.65
N VAL A 29 -5.72 18.58 13.34
CA VAL A 29 -4.61 19.01 12.49
C VAL A 29 -4.44 20.53 12.51
N ASP A 30 -5.52 21.31 12.60
CA ASP A 30 -5.44 22.77 12.66
C ASP A 30 -4.62 23.29 13.86
N ILE A 31 -4.57 22.53 14.97
CA ILE A 31 -3.90 22.96 16.21
C ILE A 31 -2.69 22.08 16.60
N CYS A 32 -2.53 20.91 15.98
CA CYS A 32 -1.52 19.94 16.37
C CYS A 32 -0.32 19.96 15.42
N LYS A 33 0.77 20.61 15.84
CA LYS A 33 1.99 20.74 15.03
C LYS A 33 2.57 19.40 14.58
N VAL A 34 2.54 18.38 15.45
CA VAL A 34 3.01 17.02 15.12
C VAL A 34 2.23 16.43 13.95
N CYS A 35 0.90 16.56 13.96
CA CYS A 35 0.07 16.05 12.87
C CYS A 35 0.16 16.91 11.61
N GLN A 36 0.39 18.22 11.73
CA GLN A 36 0.67 19.10 10.59
C GLN A 36 1.96 18.70 9.88
N ASP A 37 3.03 18.48 10.64
CA ASP A 37 4.33 18.10 10.09
C ASP A 37 4.26 16.72 9.43
N LEU A 38 3.57 15.77 10.06
CA LEU A 38 3.35 14.45 9.49
C LEU A 38 2.49 14.49 8.22
N LEU A 39 1.42 15.30 8.19
CA LEU A 39 0.62 15.53 6.99
C LEU A 39 1.45 16.11 5.85
N LEU A 40 2.33 17.07 6.15
CA LEU A 40 3.23 17.67 5.16
C LEU A 40 4.23 16.64 4.61
N GLU A 41 4.81 15.80 5.46
CA GLU A 41 5.71 14.72 5.04
C GLU A 41 5.01 13.74 4.08
N ILE A 42 3.82 13.26 4.45
CA ILE A 42 3.06 12.32 3.62
C ILE A 42 2.60 12.99 2.32
N SER A 43 2.21 14.26 2.36
CA SER A 43 1.83 15.02 1.15
C SER A 43 2.97 15.14 0.15
N LYS A 44 4.22 15.34 0.63
CA LYS A 44 5.40 15.37 -0.25
C LYS A 44 5.65 14.02 -0.92
N LEU A 45 5.47 12.92 -0.18
CA LEU A 45 5.60 11.56 -0.74
C LEU A 45 4.55 11.31 -1.83
N ASN A 46 3.29 11.66 -1.57
CA ASN A 46 2.20 11.50 -2.54
C ASN A 46 2.45 12.36 -3.81
N GLN A 47 2.95 13.59 -3.65
CA GLN A 47 3.32 14.42 -4.79
C GLN A 47 4.47 13.79 -5.60
N TRP A 48 5.50 13.28 -4.94
CA TRP A 48 6.61 12.62 -5.62
C TRP A 48 6.17 11.39 -6.41
N GLU A 49 5.31 10.54 -5.84
CA GLU A 49 4.74 9.39 -6.53
C GLU A 49 4.03 9.79 -7.82
N ASN A 50 3.17 10.81 -7.76
CA ASN A 50 2.47 11.31 -8.95
C ASN A 50 3.45 11.80 -10.03
N VAL A 51 4.49 12.56 -9.66
CA VAL A 51 5.50 13.03 -10.62
C VAL A 51 6.26 11.89 -11.28
N MET A 52 6.70 10.88 -10.50
CA MET A 52 7.43 9.75 -11.05
C MET A 52 6.57 8.89 -11.99
N LEU A 53 5.31 8.66 -11.64
CA LEU A 53 4.37 7.92 -12.49
C LEU A 53 4.04 8.71 -13.77
N GLU A 54 3.84 10.02 -13.67
CA GLU A 54 3.65 10.88 -14.84
C GLU A 54 4.88 10.85 -15.75
N GLU A 55 6.09 10.97 -15.22
CA GLU A 55 7.33 10.88 -16.01
C GLU A 55 7.49 9.51 -16.70
N GLU A 56 7.18 8.42 -16.01
CA GLU A 56 7.23 7.07 -16.58
C GLU A 56 6.19 6.88 -17.70
N THR A 57 4.99 7.44 -17.54
CA THR A 57 3.94 7.37 -18.59
C THR A 57 4.25 8.24 -19.80
N VAL A 58 4.90 9.39 -19.62
CA VAL A 58 5.35 10.27 -20.72
C VAL A 58 6.46 9.61 -21.55
N HIS A 59 7.25 8.73 -20.95
CA HIS A 59 8.33 7.99 -21.61
C HIS A 59 7.95 6.55 -22.00
N SER A 60 6.70 6.12 -21.78
CA SER A 60 6.27 4.79 -22.15
C SER A 60 6.25 4.63 -23.68
N PRO A 61 7.11 3.77 -24.25
CA PRO A 61 7.14 3.52 -25.68
C PRO A 61 5.90 2.72 -26.08
N LYS A 62 5.20 3.17 -27.14
CA LYS A 62 4.30 2.41 -28.04
C LYS A 62 3.59 1.21 -27.38
N GLU A 63 2.27 1.29 -27.20
CA GLU A 63 1.37 0.17 -26.87
C GLU A 63 2.07 -1.20 -26.94
N ILE A 64 2.60 -1.65 -25.80
CA ILE A 64 3.24 -2.96 -25.74
C ILE A 64 2.11 -3.96 -25.85
N LYS A 65 2.01 -4.59 -27.03
CA LYS A 65 0.99 -5.60 -27.30
C LYS A 65 1.37 -6.89 -26.57
N ILE A 66 0.94 -7.00 -25.31
CA ILE A 66 1.12 -8.20 -24.49
C ILE A 66 0.03 -9.21 -24.87
N ASP A 67 0.44 -10.40 -25.29
CA ASP A 67 -0.46 -11.55 -25.43
C ASP A 67 -0.72 -12.14 -24.03
N VAL A 68 -1.78 -11.64 -23.39
CA VAL A 68 -2.17 -12.00 -22.02
C VAL A 68 -2.41 -13.51 -21.90
N ASP A 69 -3.03 -14.13 -22.90
CA ASP A 69 -3.33 -15.56 -22.91
C ASP A 69 -2.05 -16.40 -22.98
N GLN A 70 -1.09 -15.99 -23.81
CA GLN A 70 0.21 -16.64 -23.88
C GLN A 70 0.98 -16.52 -22.56
N VAL A 71 0.98 -15.35 -21.93
CA VAL A 71 1.65 -15.12 -20.64
C VAL A 71 1.04 -15.99 -19.54
N TRP A 72 -0.30 -16.06 -19.46
CA TRP A 72 -0.97 -16.93 -18.50
C TRP A 72 -0.66 -18.40 -18.72
N LYS A 73 -0.66 -18.85 -19.98
CA LYS A 73 -0.30 -20.22 -20.32
C LYS A 73 1.13 -20.57 -19.92
N ILE A 74 2.09 -19.65 -20.11
CA ILE A 74 3.47 -19.84 -19.67
C ILE A 74 3.55 -19.92 -18.15
N PHE A 75 2.86 -19.03 -17.43
CA PHE A 75 2.80 -19.03 -15.97
C PHE A 75 2.24 -20.33 -15.42
N GLU A 76 1.07 -20.77 -15.90
CA GLU A 76 0.45 -22.02 -15.48
C GLU A 76 1.32 -23.24 -15.77
N ASN A 77 2.01 -23.27 -16.91
CA ASN A 77 2.91 -24.37 -17.23
C ASN A 77 4.09 -24.41 -16.26
N ARG A 78 4.64 -23.26 -15.87
CA ARG A 78 5.71 -23.18 -14.85
C ARG A 78 5.23 -23.65 -13.48
N THR A 79 4.04 -23.24 -13.04
CA THR A 79 3.49 -23.66 -11.74
C THR A 79 3.06 -25.12 -11.69
N LYS A 80 2.85 -25.77 -12.84
CA LYS A 80 2.64 -27.23 -12.94
C LYS A 80 3.96 -28.01 -12.94
N LEU A 81 5.06 -27.42 -13.43
CA LEU A 81 6.40 -28.03 -13.49
C LEU A 81 7.15 -27.94 -12.16
N GLU A 82 7.05 -26.80 -11.50
CA GLU A 82 7.47 -26.65 -10.12
C GLU A 82 6.35 -27.25 -9.26
N ASN A 83 6.57 -28.34 -8.54
CA ASN A 83 5.58 -28.85 -7.59
C ASN A 83 5.37 -27.82 -6.46
N VAL A 84 4.53 -26.81 -6.70
CA VAL A 84 4.19 -25.73 -5.76
C VAL A 84 3.24 -26.23 -4.65
N TYR A 85 3.31 -27.51 -4.31
CA TYR A 85 2.44 -28.17 -3.34
C TYR A 85 2.71 -27.72 -1.88
N TYR A 86 3.79 -26.97 -1.65
CA TYR A 86 4.30 -26.67 -0.30
C TYR A 86 4.10 -25.25 0.20
N ILE A 87 3.58 -24.30 -0.60
CA ILE A 87 3.55 -22.89 -0.16
C ILE A 87 2.52 -22.65 0.97
N ASN A 88 1.45 -23.45 1.04
CA ASN A 88 0.38 -23.27 2.04
C ASN A 88 0.27 -24.37 3.12
N GLN A 89 1.27 -25.25 3.26
CA GLN A 89 1.18 -26.42 4.17
C GLN A 89 2.08 -26.39 5.41
N LYS A 90 2.60 -25.23 5.84
CA LYS A 90 3.19 -25.15 7.19
C LYS A 90 2.15 -24.60 8.18
N PRO A 91 1.42 -25.44 8.93
CA PRO A 91 0.80 -24.97 10.15
C PRO A 91 1.92 -24.46 11.05
N ASN A 92 1.80 -23.19 11.41
CA ASN A 92 2.67 -22.50 12.34
C ASN A 92 2.73 -23.32 13.64
N ARG A 93 3.77 -24.14 13.81
CA ARG A 93 4.06 -24.76 15.11
C ARG A 93 4.47 -23.61 16.01
N ARG A 94 3.48 -23.01 16.70
CA ARG A 94 3.73 -22.25 17.91
C ARG A 94 4.57 -23.16 18.80
N ARG A 95 5.86 -22.85 18.93
CA ARG A 95 6.62 -23.35 20.08
C ARG A 95 6.14 -22.53 21.24
N ASP A 96 5.26 -23.14 22.03
CA ASP A 96 4.98 -22.68 23.38
C ASP A 96 6.32 -22.66 24.13
N TYR A 97 6.84 -21.47 24.41
CA TYR A 97 7.92 -21.33 25.37
C TYR A 97 7.30 -21.42 26.77
N LEU A 98 7.32 -22.64 27.33
CA LEU A 98 7.17 -22.89 28.75
C LEU A 98 8.56 -23.02 29.37
N GLN A 99 8.82 -22.12 30.33
CA GLN A 99 9.68 -22.23 31.51
C GLN A 99 11.10 -22.80 31.35
N ILE A 100 12.11 -21.96 31.62
CA ILE A 100 12.88 -21.99 32.88
C ILE A 100 13.14 -20.54 33.32
#